data_AF-F9WWQ6-F1
#
_entry.id   AF-F9WWQ6-F1
#
_cell.length_a   1.000
_cell.length_b   1.000
_cell.length_c   1.000
_cell.angle_alpha   90.00
_cell.angle_beta   90.00
_cell.angle_gamma   90.00
#
_symmetry.space_group_name_H-M   'P 1'
#
loop_
_entity.id
_entity.type
_entity.pdbx_description
1 polymer ?
#
loop_
_entity_poly.entity_id
_entity_poly.type
_entity_poly.pdbx_seq_one_letter_code
_entity_poly.pdbx_strand_id
1 'polypeptide(L)'
;MSVSTHPPDWLRRYGNLQGYSWRPTTINGRSAFCRPLGLVEFSFDTDGRHYEGRADMNVCIKTELATTLSKADLRERILLAWTRLRNQHLLLRAKTIRDESDSLAPQGLHFAVTVPESWQQARIEDEKQIVWLEDHYENIEWKDFYHHCQNIWDGLSSYVWMRDFVHCLNETSSNLQDEITTYIQPESIRQRLPLPQEALYPPIPGNVARQRWFWAITRILRHVRTPLPAGFENPLRQEGGVRKQAIRFEQKYAAVLDYSAVPPLNTTTLHVAIPSSRYSRRQSSFIPARQLTSVFHTQRKASLRPLQIHFHNPRRWNLRPRRPNHDGGPRKLLLLFFLPSGQTLHNRLSPQPARFFQPPHRPK
;
A
#
# COMPACT_ATOMS: atom_id res chain seq x y z
N MET A 1 3.72 44.91 -13.03
CA MET A 1 3.73 43.53 -12.48
C MET A 1 4.63 42.68 -13.35
N SER A 2 5.61 41.98 -12.78
CA SER A 2 6.45 41.03 -13.52
C SER A 2 5.69 39.73 -13.75
N VAL A 3 5.32 39.44 -15.00
CA VAL A 3 4.75 38.14 -15.36
C VAL A 3 5.86 37.10 -15.28
N SER A 4 5.70 36.09 -14.42
CA SER A 4 6.66 34.98 -14.35
C SER A 4 6.77 34.30 -15.71
N THR A 5 7.96 34.31 -16.29
CA THR A 5 8.25 33.71 -17.61
C THR A 5 8.34 32.19 -17.55
N HIS A 6 8.35 31.61 -16.35
CA HIS A 6 8.32 30.16 -16.18
C HIS A 6 6.93 29.58 -16.49
N PRO A 7 6.85 28.44 -17.22
CA PRO A 7 5.58 27.75 -17.39
C PRO A 7 5.03 27.30 -16.03
N PRO A 8 3.70 27.12 -15.88
CA PRO A 8 3.10 26.73 -14.61
C PRO A 8 3.73 25.45 -14.08
N ASP A 9 3.96 25.39 -12.77
CA ASP A 9 4.69 24.31 -12.10
C ASP A 9 4.10 22.91 -12.42
N TRP A 10 2.78 22.79 -12.46
CA TRP A 10 2.09 21.55 -12.87
C TRP A 10 2.37 21.11 -14.32
N LEU A 11 2.72 22.03 -15.23
CA LEU A 11 2.99 21.71 -16.62
C LEU A 11 4.39 21.09 -16.79
N ARG A 12 5.36 21.51 -15.97
CA ARG A 12 6.67 20.84 -15.83
C ARG A 12 6.55 19.41 -15.29
N ARG A 13 5.42 19.07 -14.65
CA ARG A 13 5.08 17.76 -14.08
C ARG A 13 4.27 16.84 -15.02
N TYR A 14 3.92 17.24 -16.25
CA TYR A 14 3.12 16.40 -17.15
C TYR A 14 3.98 15.74 -18.24
N GLY A 15 3.96 14.41 -18.34
CA GLY A 15 4.75 13.66 -19.32
C GLY A 15 6.27 13.74 -19.12
N ASN A 16 6.72 14.25 -17.96
CA ASN A 16 8.13 14.48 -17.66
C ASN A 16 8.81 13.20 -17.13
N LEU A 17 8.99 12.23 -18.05
CA LEU A 17 9.62 10.94 -17.78
C LEU A 17 11.00 11.08 -17.08
N GLN A 18 11.81 12.05 -17.51
CA GLN A 18 13.16 12.25 -16.97
C GLN A 18 13.12 12.80 -15.53
N GLY A 19 12.26 13.77 -15.24
CA GLY A 19 12.15 14.37 -13.91
C GLY A 19 11.68 13.38 -12.83
N TYR A 20 10.76 12.48 -13.20
CA TYR A 20 10.29 11.40 -12.33
C TYR A 20 11.16 10.13 -12.35
N SER A 21 12.32 10.16 -13.01
CA SER A 21 13.24 9.02 -12.99
C SER A 21 13.73 8.72 -11.57
N TRP A 22 13.85 7.42 -11.25
CA TRP A 22 14.37 6.96 -9.98
C TRP A 22 15.89 7.17 -9.93
N ARG A 23 16.33 8.03 -9.02
CA ARG A 23 17.73 8.40 -8.80
C ARG A 23 18.30 7.60 -7.63
N PRO A 24 19.55 7.10 -7.71
CA PRO A 24 20.23 6.53 -6.55
C PRO A 24 20.50 7.63 -5.52
N THR A 25 20.37 7.31 -4.24
CA THR A 25 20.56 8.24 -3.12
C THR A 25 21.00 7.50 -1.85
N THR A 26 21.33 8.23 -0.79
CA THR A 26 21.71 7.67 0.51
C THR A 26 20.79 8.21 1.60
N ILE A 27 20.13 7.32 2.35
CA ILE A 27 19.23 7.66 3.44
C ILE A 27 19.79 7.05 4.73
N ASN A 28 20.14 7.90 5.70
CA ASN A 28 20.72 7.50 6.98
C ASN A 28 21.92 6.53 6.82
N GLY A 29 22.81 6.83 5.88
CA GLY A 29 23.99 6.03 5.57
C GLY A 29 23.76 4.80 4.67
N ARG A 30 22.51 4.47 4.32
CA ARG A 30 22.16 3.31 3.49
C ARG A 30 21.80 3.67 2.05
N SER A 31 22.15 2.78 1.13
CA SER A 31 21.76 2.87 -0.28
C SER A 31 20.23 2.84 -0.45
N ALA A 32 19.72 3.72 -1.30
CA ALA A 32 18.31 3.84 -1.62
C ALA A 32 18.12 4.35 -3.06
N PHE A 33 16.89 4.23 -3.54
CA PHE A 33 16.43 4.94 -4.74
C PHE A 33 15.32 5.90 -4.35
N CYS A 34 15.29 7.10 -4.94
CA CYS A 34 14.18 8.05 -4.76
C CYS A 34 13.69 8.68 -6.07
N ARG A 35 12.45 9.17 -6.06
CA ARG A 35 11.90 10.07 -7.10
C ARG A 35 10.84 11.01 -6.52
N PRO A 36 10.56 12.16 -7.15
CA PRO A 36 9.42 13.00 -6.82
C PRO A 36 8.08 12.23 -6.83
N LEU A 37 7.14 12.63 -5.98
CA LEU A 37 5.75 12.16 -6.05
C LEU A 37 5.04 12.71 -7.29
N GLY A 38 4.23 11.86 -7.93
CA GLY A 38 3.19 12.29 -8.87
C GLY A 38 2.12 13.14 -8.18
N LEU A 39 1.26 13.81 -8.95
CA LEU A 39 0.17 14.63 -8.39
C LEU A 39 -0.90 13.76 -7.73
N VAL A 40 -1.22 12.59 -8.31
CA VAL A 40 -2.09 11.59 -7.68
C VAL A 40 -1.47 11.06 -6.40
N GLU A 41 -0.20 10.65 -6.44
CA GLU A 41 0.51 10.10 -5.27
C GLU A 41 0.60 11.13 -4.13
N PHE A 42 0.89 12.39 -4.45
CA PHE A 42 0.85 13.51 -3.50
C PHE A 42 -0.55 13.74 -2.92
N SER A 43 -1.61 13.56 -3.70
CA SER A 43 -2.97 13.65 -3.19
C SER A 43 -3.28 12.53 -2.19
N PHE A 44 -2.85 11.29 -2.45
CA PHE A 44 -3.00 10.16 -1.52
C PHE A 44 -2.14 10.35 -0.25
N ASP A 45 -0.89 10.77 -0.38
CA ASP A 45 0.01 11.06 0.74
C ASP A 45 -0.49 12.23 1.61
N THR A 46 -1.09 13.24 0.98
CA THR A 46 -1.73 14.38 1.67
C THR A 46 -3.02 13.96 2.38
N ASP A 47 -3.92 13.26 1.69
CA ASP A 47 -5.19 12.77 2.26
C ASP A 47 -4.95 11.82 3.44
N GLY A 48 -3.97 10.93 3.30
CA GLY A 48 -3.60 9.99 4.34
C GLY A 48 -2.99 10.68 5.57
N ARG A 49 -1.94 11.50 5.40
CA ARG A 49 -1.25 12.15 6.53
C ARG A 49 -2.08 13.22 7.22
N HIS A 50 -2.83 14.04 6.46
CA HIS A 50 -3.46 15.26 6.99
C HIS A 50 -4.97 15.14 7.20
N TYR A 51 -5.61 14.05 6.75
CA TYR A 51 -7.04 13.79 6.92
C TYR A 51 -7.27 12.37 7.47
N GLU A 52 -6.55 12.04 8.54
CA GLU A 52 -6.81 10.86 9.41
C GLU A 52 -6.85 9.51 8.66
N GLY A 53 -5.90 9.29 7.76
CA GLY A 53 -5.84 8.05 6.99
C GLY A 53 -6.98 7.93 5.97
N ARG A 54 -7.57 9.03 5.48
CA ARG A 54 -8.64 9.01 4.46
C ARG A 54 -8.24 8.22 3.22
N ALA A 55 -6.98 8.28 2.81
CA ALA A 55 -6.45 7.55 1.66
C ALA A 55 -5.83 6.18 2.00
N ASP A 56 -5.84 5.73 3.26
CA ASP A 56 -5.29 4.44 3.64
C ASP A 56 -6.17 3.29 3.12
N MET A 57 -5.54 2.35 2.41
CA MET A 57 -6.22 1.24 1.75
C MET A 57 -6.21 -0.05 2.57
N ASN A 58 -7.34 -0.74 2.58
CA ASN A 58 -7.55 -1.98 3.33
C ASN A 58 -8.15 -3.11 2.47
N VAL A 59 -7.74 -4.36 2.67
CA VAL A 59 -7.69 -5.52 1.73
C VAL A 59 -7.63 -6.83 2.55
N CYS A 60 -8.12 -8.00 2.11
CA CYS A 60 -8.02 -9.24 2.93
C CYS A 60 -7.75 -10.51 2.18
N ILE A 61 -6.91 -11.29 2.84
CA ILE A 61 -6.58 -12.66 2.48
C ILE A 61 -7.13 -13.54 3.60
N LYS A 62 -8.46 -13.66 3.65
CA LYS A 62 -9.10 -14.72 4.44
C LYS A 62 -8.94 -16.00 3.65
N THR A 63 -8.03 -16.84 4.12
CA THR A 63 -7.71 -18.14 3.53
C THR A 63 -7.90 -19.24 4.56
N GLU A 64 -8.25 -20.42 4.09
CA GLU A 64 -8.13 -21.66 4.87
C GLU A 64 -6.70 -22.19 4.66
N LEU A 65 -6.11 -22.79 5.68
CA LEU A 65 -4.70 -23.21 5.69
C LEU A 65 -4.59 -24.65 6.21
N ALA A 66 -4.34 -25.59 5.30
CA ALA A 66 -3.90 -26.93 5.66
C ALA A 66 -2.38 -26.89 5.86
N THR A 67 -1.89 -27.12 7.07
CA THR A 67 -0.46 -27.07 7.38
C THR A 67 -0.09 -28.00 8.53
N THR A 68 1.15 -28.50 8.51
CA THR A 68 1.79 -29.28 9.58
C THR A 68 2.82 -28.44 10.36
N LEU A 69 3.02 -27.18 9.98
CA LEU A 69 3.94 -26.25 10.65
C LEU A 69 3.47 -25.94 12.07
N SER A 70 4.41 -25.71 13.00
CA SER A 70 4.05 -25.12 14.30
C SER A 70 3.51 -23.70 14.12
N LYS A 71 2.85 -23.17 15.15
CA LYS A 71 2.42 -21.76 15.19
C LYS A 71 3.59 -20.80 14.90
N ALA A 72 4.78 -21.07 15.42
CA ALA A 72 5.95 -20.22 15.23
C ALA A 72 6.46 -20.29 13.79
N ASP A 73 6.60 -21.49 13.23
CA ASP A 73 7.05 -21.69 11.85
C ASP A 73 6.05 -21.13 10.83
N LEU A 74 4.75 -21.20 11.14
CA LEU A 74 3.70 -20.59 10.34
C LEU A 74 3.83 -19.06 10.34
N ARG A 75 4.01 -18.42 11.51
CA ARG A 75 4.28 -16.97 11.62
C ARG A 75 5.53 -16.56 10.84
N GLU A 76 6.60 -17.34 10.94
CA GLU A 76 7.84 -17.11 10.17
C GLU A 76 7.60 -17.27 8.66
N ARG A 77 6.85 -18.29 8.22
CA ARG A 77 6.50 -18.48 6.81
C ARG A 77 5.68 -17.31 6.26
N ILE A 78 4.71 -16.83 7.02
CA ILE A 78 3.90 -15.66 6.68
C ILE A 78 4.76 -14.40 6.58
N LEU A 79 5.69 -14.21 7.51
CA LEU A 79 6.63 -13.09 7.52
C LEU A 79 7.56 -13.14 6.30
N LEU A 80 8.13 -14.30 5.96
CA LEU A 80 8.95 -14.47 4.75
C LEU A 80 8.13 -14.24 3.47
N ALA A 81 6.90 -14.75 3.41
CA ALA A 81 5.99 -14.52 2.29
C ALA A 81 5.66 -13.01 2.11
N TRP A 82 5.43 -12.29 3.22
CA TRP A 82 5.22 -10.85 3.20
C TRP A 82 6.49 -10.07 2.81
N THR A 83 7.64 -10.51 3.31
CA THR A 83 8.95 -9.92 2.98
C THR A 83 9.24 -10.09 1.48
N ARG A 84 9.02 -11.26 0.90
CA ARG A 84 9.12 -11.46 -0.56
C ARG A 84 8.17 -10.55 -1.30
N LEU A 85 6.89 -10.49 -0.91
CA LEU A 85 5.90 -9.64 -1.55
C LEU A 85 6.29 -8.15 -1.57
N ARG A 86 6.83 -7.61 -0.45
CA ARG A 86 7.31 -6.22 -0.39
C ARG A 86 8.51 -5.96 -1.30
N ASN A 87 9.44 -6.91 -1.37
CA ASN A 87 10.64 -6.77 -2.20
C ASN A 87 10.34 -7.03 -3.68
N GLN A 88 9.31 -7.79 -4.02
CA GLN A 88 8.74 -7.94 -5.37
C GLN A 88 7.97 -6.67 -5.80
N HIS A 89 7.03 -6.21 -4.98
CA HIS A 89 6.14 -5.07 -5.23
C HIS A 89 6.61 -3.82 -4.45
N LEU A 90 7.61 -3.14 -4.99
CA LEU A 90 8.41 -2.14 -4.26
C LEU A 90 7.63 -0.95 -3.67
N LEU A 91 6.45 -0.59 -4.20
CA LEU A 91 5.59 0.43 -3.58
C LEU A 91 5.03 -0.01 -2.21
N LEU A 92 4.90 -1.32 -1.95
CA LEU A 92 4.58 -1.83 -0.61
C LEU A 92 5.71 -1.56 0.39
N ARG A 93 6.95 -1.33 -0.07
CA ARG A 93 8.15 -1.03 0.72
C ARG A 93 8.49 0.47 0.80
N ALA A 94 8.03 1.26 -0.18
CA ALA A 94 8.33 2.68 -0.30
C ALA A 94 7.90 3.53 0.93
N LYS A 95 8.57 4.67 1.12
CA LYS A 95 8.24 5.69 2.12
C LYS A 95 8.33 7.08 1.52
N THR A 96 7.58 8.03 2.06
CA THR A 96 7.68 9.45 1.71
C THR A 96 8.77 10.13 2.52
N ILE A 97 9.76 10.71 1.84
CA ILE A 97 10.79 11.59 2.42
C ILE A 97 10.59 13.01 1.90
N ARG A 98 11.27 13.98 2.53
CA ARG A 98 11.28 15.38 2.09
C ARG A 98 12.69 15.79 1.70
N ASP A 99 12.82 16.36 0.50
CA ASP A 99 13.99 17.02 -0.03
C ASP A 99 13.50 18.32 -0.69
N GLU A 100 13.86 19.45 -0.09
CA GLU A 100 13.36 20.77 -0.49
C GLU A 100 14.16 21.38 -1.66
N SER A 101 15.19 20.68 -2.16
CA SER A 101 15.98 21.12 -3.31
C SER A 101 15.32 20.82 -4.67
N ASP A 102 14.52 19.75 -4.78
CA ASP A 102 13.85 19.39 -6.03
C ASP A 102 12.47 20.05 -6.16
N SER A 103 12.44 21.19 -6.86
CA SER A 103 11.20 21.91 -7.20
C SER A 103 10.17 21.08 -7.97
N LEU A 104 10.55 19.96 -8.62
CA LEU A 104 9.59 19.08 -9.29
C LEU A 104 8.77 18.26 -8.30
N ALA A 105 9.22 18.08 -7.05
CA ALA A 105 8.47 17.37 -6.02
C ALA A 105 7.42 18.29 -5.36
N PRO A 106 6.12 17.91 -5.34
CA PRO A 106 5.11 18.64 -4.58
C PRO A 106 5.50 18.75 -3.09
N GLN A 107 5.69 19.98 -2.60
CA GLN A 107 6.27 20.27 -1.26
C GLN A 107 7.62 19.56 -0.95
N GLY A 108 8.44 19.27 -1.97
CA GLY A 108 9.68 18.52 -1.79
C GLY A 108 9.48 17.02 -1.45
N LEU A 109 8.26 16.49 -1.59
CA LEU A 109 7.97 15.10 -1.21
C LEU A 109 8.38 14.09 -2.29
N HIS A 110 9.18 13.11 -1.89
CA HIS A 110 9.73 12.06 -2.72
C HIS A 110 9.38 10.67 -2.17
N PHE A 111 9.10 9.71 -3.06
CA PHE A 111 9.09 8.31 -2.67
C PHE A 111 10.53 7.81 -2.63
N ALA A 112 10.84 7.03 -1.61
CA ALA A 112 12.13 6.39 -1.42
C ALA A 112 11.98 4.91 -1.07
N VAL A 113 12.85 4.08 -1.65
CA VAL A 113 12.97 2.64 -1.37
C VAL A 113 14.41 2.37 -0.92
N THR A 114 14.58 1.98 0.34
CA THR A 114 15.89 1.58 0.89
C THR A 114 16.23 0.16 0.47
N VAL A 115 17.45 -0.03 -0.02
CA VAL A 115 18.02 -1.33 -0.40
C VAL A 115 18.46 -2.08 0.86
N PRO A 116 17.94 -3.29 1.13
CA PRO A 116 18.44 -4.12 2.22
C PRO A 116 19.85 -4.65 1.94
N GLU A 117 20.70 -4.66 2.98
CA GLU A 117 22.03 -5.29 2.93
C GLU A 117 21.94 -6.83 2.84
N SER A 118 20.84 -7.44 3.33
CA SER A 118 20.59 -8.89 3.30
C SER A 118 19.11 -9.23 3.41
N TRP A 119 18.74 -10.48 3.12
CA TRP A 119 17.36 -10.95 3.29
C TRP A 119 16.94 -10.96 4.77
N GLN A 120 17.88 -11.23 5.68
CA GLN A 120 17.63 -11.16 7.13
C GLN A 120 17.33 -9.72 7.56
N GLN A 121 18.04 -8.73 7.00
CA GLN A 121 17.75 -7.32 7.27
C GLN A 121 16.37 -6.93 6.72
N ALA A 122 16.03 -7.33 5.49
CA ALA A 122 14.70 -7.12 4.92
C ALA A 122 13.59 -7.71 5.81
N ARG A 123 13.76 -8.98 6.22
CA ARG A 123 12.88 -9.69 7.15
C ARG A 123 12.72 -8.94 8.48
N ILE A 124 13.80 -8.46 9.09
CA ILE A 124 13.76 -7.72 10.37
C ILE A 124 13.06 -6.35 10.24
N GLU A 125 13.14 -5.70 9.08
CA GLU A 125 12.43 -4.44 8.81
C GLU A 125 10.93 -4.65 8.54
N ASP A 126 10.59 -5.76 7.90
CA ASP A 126 9.22 -6.12 7.54
C ASP A 126 8.47 -6.81 8.70
N GLU A 127 9.20 -7.55 9.56
CA GLU A 127 8.76 -8.09 10.86
C GLU A 127 8.16 -7.02 11.75
N LYS A 128 8.86 -5.88 11.84
CA LYS A 128 8.41 -4.71 12.61
C LYS A 128 7.03 -4.22 12.14
N GLN A 129 6.64 -4.46 10.88
CA GLN A 129 5.35 -4.04 10.33
C GLN A 129 4.18 -4.99 10.66
N ILE A 130 4.40 -6.16 11.28
CA ILE A 130 3.35 -7.19 11.44
C ILE A 130 2.89 -7.35 12.90
N VAL A 131 1.58 -7.23 13.12
CA VAL A 131 0.87 -7.78 14.29
C VAL A 131 0.56 -9.25 14.09
N TRP A 132 0.36 -9.92 15.21
CA TRP A 132 -0.54 -11.04 15.28
C TRP A 132 -1.59 -10.62 16.31
N LEU A 133 -2.86 -10.36 15.95
CA LEU A 133 -3.82 -9.78 16.92
C LEU A 133 -4.02 -10.68 18.15
N GLU A 134 -3.94 -11.97 17.90
CA GLU A 134 -3.74 -13.13 18.78
C GLU A 134 -2.49 -13.10 19.69
N ASP A 135 -1.79 -11.96 19.77
CA ASP A 135 -0.74 -11.61 20.75
C ASP A 135 -1.20 -10.49 21.73
N HIS A 136 -2.36 -9.88 21.48
CA HIS A 136 -2.93 -8.75 22.24
C HIS A 136 -4.36 -9.01 22.72
N TYR A 137 -5.09 -9.93 22.06
CA TYR A 137 -6.48 -10.26 22.37
C TYR A 137 -6.69 -11.77 22.24
N GLU A 138 -7.34 -12.38 23.22
CA GLU A 138 -7.73 -13.81 23.18
C GLU A 138 -8.78 -14.09 22.10
N ASN A 139 -9.76 -13.17 21.96
CA ASN A 139 -10.97 -13.37 21.18
C ASN A 139 -11.16 -12.20 20.20
N ILE A 140 -11.02 -12.48 18.89
CA ILE A 140 -11.16 -11.48 17.82
C ILE A 140 -12.26 -11.92 16.85
N GLU A 141 -13.38 -11.18 16.84
CA GLU A 141 -14.30 -11.22 15.70
C GLU A 141 -13.70 -10.37 14.58
N TRP A 142 -13.39 -11.00 13.45
CA TRP A 142 -12.57 -10.37 12.42
C TRP A 142 -13.35 -9.38 11.52
N LYS A 143 -14.68 -9.49 11.43
CA LYS A 143 -15.54 -8.51 10.75
C LYS A 143 -15.55 -7.21 11.53
N ASP A 144 -15.61 -7.35 12.86
CA ASP A 144 -15.66 -6.28 13.83
C ASP A 144 -14.33 -5.52 13.87
N PHE A 145 -13.20 -6.25 14.00
CA PHE A 145 -11.88 -5.65 13.83
C PHE A 145 -11.75 -4.89 12.51
N TYR A 146 -12.16 -5.50 11.39
CA TYR A 146 -12.08 -4.77 10.13
C TYR A 146 -13.09 -3.62 9.99
N HIS A 147 -14.21 -3.63 10.70
CA HIS A 147 -15.11 -2.47 10.74
C HIS A 147 -14.39 -1.25 11.32
N HIS A 148 -13.53 -1.47 12.31
CA HIS A 148 -12.70 -0.43 12.94
C HIS A 148 -11.47 -0.01 12.09
N CYS A 149 -11.20 -0.65 10.94
CA CYS A 149 -10.11 -0.26 10.03
C CYS A 149 -10.60 0.35 8.70
N GLN A 150 -11.92 0.49 8.49
CA GLN A 150 -12.50 0.98 7.23
C GLN A 150 -12.54 2.51 7.15
N ASN A 151 -11.53 3.10 6.51
CA ASN A 151 -11.60 4.47 5.99
C ASN A 151 -11.99 4.46 4.51
N ILE A 152 -11.12 3.97 3.60
CA ILE A 152 -11.42 3.78 2.17
C ILE A 152 -10.89 2.42 1.66
N TRP A 153 -11.50 1.89 0.58
CA TRP A 153 -11.04 0.71 -0.15
C TRP A 153 -11.23 0.87 -1.67
N ASP A 154 -10.14 0.85 -2.45
CA ASP A 154 -10.19 0.43 -3.85
C ASP A 154 -9.99 -1.09 -3.95
N GLY A 155 -10.99 -1.77 -4.52
CA GLY A 155 -10.94 -3.20 -4.77
C GLY A 155 -9.98 -3.60 -5.88
N LEU A 156 -9.84 -2.81 -6.96
CA LEU A 156 -9.17 -3.27 -8.18
C LEU A 156 -7.67 -3.45 -7.97
N SER A 157 -6.99 -2.46 -7.38
CA SER A 157 -5.55 -2.53 -7.08
C SER A 157 -5.21 -3.62 -6.06
N SER A 158 -6.20 -4.09 -5.28
CA SER A 158 -5.98 -5.08 -4.22
C SER A 158 -5.75 -6.50 -4.72
N TYR A 159 -6.38 -6.90 -5.83
CA TYR A 159 -6.40 -8.32 -6.25
C TYR A 159 -5.04 -8.86 -6.72
N VAL A 160 -4.18 -8.02 -7.30
CA VAL A 160 -2.88 -8.44 -7.85
C VAL A 160 -1.95 -8.95 -6.76
N TRP A 161 -1.68 -8.14 -5.74
CA TRP A 161 -0.78 -8.53 -4.64
C TRP A 161 -1.43 -9.51 -3.65
N MET A 162 -2.76 -9.58 -3.57
CA MET A 162 -3.44 -10.69 -2.85
C MET A 162 -3.13 -12.05 -3.49
N ARG A 163 -3.25 -12.17 -4.82
CA ARG A 163 -2.93 -13.39 -5.55
C ARG A 163 -1.46 -13.78 -5.33
N ASP A 164 -0.55 -12.84 -5.54
CA ASP A 164 0.89 -13.08 -5.44
C ASP A 164 1.31 -13.46 -4.02
N PHE A 165 0.66 -12.89 -3.00
CA PHE A 165 0.89 -13.28 -1.61
C PHE A 165 0.37 -14.70 -1.30
N VAL A 166 -0.78 -15.09 -1.84
CA VAL A 166 -1.26 -16.48 -1.72
C VAL A 166 -0.29 -17.45 -2.39
N HIS A 167 0.34 -17.08 -3.52
CA HIS A 167 1.43 -17.88 -4.08
C HIS A 167 2.64 -17.94 -3.13
N CYS A 168 3.09 -16.81 -2.56
CA CYS A 168 4.17 -16.79 -1.57
C CYS A 168 3.90 -17.67 -0.34
N LEU A 169 2.65 -17.75 0.14
CA LEU A 169 2.28 -18.62 1.27
C LEU A 169 2.42 -20.12 0.98
N ASN A 170 2.40 -20.53 -0.30
CA ASN A 170 2.54 -21.93 -0.71
C ASN A 170 4.00 -22.36 -0.96
N GLU A 171 4.96 -21.46 -0.81
CA GLU A 171 6.39 -21.72 -1.03
C GLU A 171 7.13 -22.17 0.26
N THR A 172 8.33 -22.74 0.08
CA THR A 172 9.20 -23.13 1.21
C THR A 172 9.94 -21.91 1.79
N SER A 173 10.43 -22.00 3.03
CA SER A 173 11.25 -20.91 3.59
C SER A 173 12.54 -20.68 2.80
N SER A 174 13.15 -21.72 2.21
CA SER A 174 14.34 -21.56 1.37
C SER A 174 13.98 -20.75 0.13
N ASN A 175 13.02 -21.23 -0.68
CA ASN A 175 12.57 -20.55 -1.89
C ASN A 175 12.26 -19.06 -1.63
N LEU A 176 11.58 -18.76 -0.53
CA LEU A 176 11.28 -17.37 -0.14
C LEU A 176 12.54 -16.56 0.20
N GLN A 177 13.51 -17.14 0.90
CA GLN A 177 14.79 -16.50 1.22
C GLN A 177 15.67 -16.29 -0.04
N ASP A 178 15.70 -17.27 -0.93
CA ASP A 178 16.41 -17.23 -2.22
C ASP A 178 15.82 -16.15 -3.15
N GLU A 179 14.48 -16.09 -3.22
CA GLU A 179 13.72 -15.05 -3.94
C GLU A 179 13.91 -13.66 -3.32
N ILE A 180 13.85 -13.50 -1.99
CA ILE A 180 14.14 -12.22 -1.34
C ILE A 180 15.58 -11.78 -1.67
N THR A 181 16.56 -12.68 -1.58
CA THR A 181 17.97 -12.42 -1.91
C THR A 181 18.13 -11.94 -3.35
N THR A 182 17.30 -12.45 -4.27
CA THR A 182 17.23 -12.03 -5.67
C THR A 182 16.51 -10.68 -5.86
N TYR A 183 15.45 -10.39 -5.10
CA TYR A 183 14.69 -9.14 -5.20
C TYR A 183 15.32 -7.94 -4.47
N ILE A 184 16.22 -8.14 -3.52
CA ILE A 184 16.94 -7.04 -2.85
C ILE A 184 18.15 -6.51 -3.65
N GLN A 185 18.57 -7.20 -4.72
CA GLN A 185 19.71 -6.76 -5.52
C GLN A 185 19.46 -5.37 -6.12
N PRO A 186 20.41 -4.40 -6.07
CA PRO A 186 20.17 -3.02 -6.50
C PRO A 186 19.64 -2.90 -7.94
N GLU A 187 20.12 -3.74 -8.85
CA GLU A 187 19.67 -3.76 -10.25
C GLU A 187 18.27 -4.40 -10.40
N SER A 188 18.00 -5.49 -9.68
CA SER A 188 16.66 -6.10 -9.59
C SER A 188 15.63 -5.11 -9.05
N ILE A 189 16.00 -4.30 -8.05
CA ILE A 189 15.18 -3.19 -7.56
C ILE A 189 14.98 -2.16 -8.68
N ARG A 190 16.07 -1.63 -9.25
CA ARG A 190 16.06 -0.59 -10.29
C ARG A 190 15.10 -0.90 -11.44
N GLN A 191 15.12 -2.12 -11.95
CA GLN A 191 14.29 -2.57 -13.08
C GLN A 191 12.79 -2.65 -12.77
N ARG A 192 12.42 -2.71 -11.48
CA ARG A 192 11.02 -2.88 -11.02
C ARG A 192 10.45 -1.64 -10.30
N LEU A 193 11.20 -0.54 -10.22
CA LEU A 193 10.77 0.71 -9.61
C LEU A 193 9.76 1.46 -10.51
N PRO A 194 8.48 1.60 -10.11
CA PRO A 194 7.45 2.14 -11.00
C PRO A 194 7.46 3.67 -11.05
N LEU A 195 7.26 4.20 -12.26
CA LEU A 195 7.03 5.61 -12.52
C LEU A 195 5.64 6.05 -12.02
N PRO A 196 5.45 7.34 -11.69
CA PRO A 196 4.13 7.87 -11.36
C PRO A 196 3.26 7.97 -12.62
N GLN A 197 1.94 7.99 -12.46
CA GLN A 197 0.99 8.04 -13.59
C GLN A 197 1.25 9.24 -14.52
N GLU A 198 1.70 10.36 -13.96
CA GLU A 198 2.01 11.60 -14.69
C GLU A 198 3.19 11.47 -15.67
N ALA A 199 4.12 10.55 -15.41
CA ALA A 199 5.25 10.25 -16.29
C ALA A 199 4.86 9.34 -17.47
N LEU A 200 3.73 8.62 -17.37
CA LEU A 200 3.24 7.68 -18.37
C LEU A 200 2.32 8.34 -19.42
N TYR A 201 1.96 9.62 -19.23
CA TYR A 201 1.23 10.38 -20.24
C TYR A 201 2.16 10.81 -21.38
N PRO A 202 1.69 10.78 -22.65
CA PRO A 202 2.48 11.27 -23.78
C PRO A 202 2.75 12.78 -23.63
N PRO A 203 3.97 13.26 -23.96
CA PRO A 203 4.27 14.69 -24.00
C PRO A 203 3.32 15.44 -24.93
N ILE A 204 2.80 16.59 -24.50
CA ILE A 204 1.84 17.38 -25.28
C ILE A 204 2.60 18.22 -26.31
N PRO A 205 2.42 18.03 -27.64
CA PRO A 205 3.20 18.72 -28.64
C PRO A 205 2.80 20.19 -28.83
N GLY A 206 3.77 21.02 -29.22
CA GLY A 206 3.60 22.44 -29.50
C GLY A 206 3.86 23.36 -28.30
N ASN A 207 3.54 24.64 -28.47
CA ASN A 207 3.88 25.70 -27.51
C ASN A 207 3.09 25.63 -26.18
N VAL A 208 3.56 26.35 -25.16
CA VAL A 208 2.97 26.38 -23.81
C VAL A 208 1.48 26.74 -23.82
N ALA A 209 1.02 27.60 -24.75
CA ALA A 209 -0.40 27.93 -24.86
C ALA A 209 -1.23 26.73 -25.36
N ARG A 210 -0.76 26.00 -26.38
CA ARG A 210 -1.39 24.76 -26.87
C ARG A 210 -1.40 23.69 -25.79
N GLN A 211 -0.34 23.55 -25.00
CA GLN A 211 -0.27 22.59 -23.89
C GLN A 211 -1.28 22.91 -22.78
N ARG A 212 -1.37 24.19 -22.38
CA ARG A 212 -2.41 24.67 -21.43
C ARG A 212 -3.82 24.40 -21.96
N TRP A 213 -4.09 24.71 -23.24
CA TRP A 213 -5.39 24.46 -23.87
C TRP A 213 -5.73 22.97 -23.95
N PHE A 214 -4.79 22.10 -24.33
CA PHE A 214 -5.01 20.65 -24.33
C PHE A 214 -5.39 20.13 -22.95
N TRP A 215 -4.73 20.60 -21.87
CA TRP A 215 -5.06 20.18 -20.51
C TRP A 215 -6.40 20.75 -20.04
N ALA A 216 -6.70 22.02 -20.35
CA ALA A 216 -7.99 22.63 -20.08
C ALA A 216 -9.13 21.87 -20.78
N ILE A 217 -8.98 21.59 -22.08
CA ILE A 217 -9.90 20.77 -22.87
C ILE A 217 -10.00 19.34 -22.31
N THR A 218 -8.90 18.73 -21.88
CA THR A 218 -8.92 17.38 -21.27
C THR A 218 -9.66 17.36 -19.92
N ARG A 219 -9.47 18.38 -19.07
CA ARG A 219 -10.25 18.58 -17.82
C ARG A 219 -11.72 18.81 -18.14
N ILE A 220 -12.01 19.72 -19.06
CA ILE A 220 -13.36 20.04 -19.53
C ILE A 220 -14.04 18.77 -20.06
N LEU A 221 -13.47 18.04 -21.01
CA LEU A 221 -14.03 16.81 -21.59
C LEU A 221 -14.17 15.65 -20.57
N ARG A 222 -13.32 15.58 -19.54
CA ARG A 222 -13.53 14.69 -18.38
C ARG A 222 -14.76 15.07 -17.53
N HIS A 223 -15.37 16.24 -17.77
CA HIS A 223 -16.49 16.80 -17.02
C HIS A 223 -17.72 17.20 -17.90
N VAL A 224 -17.59 17.37 -19.22
CA VAL A 224 -18.74 17.61 -20.16
C VAL A 224 -19.29 16.34 -20.82
N ARG A 225 -19.04 15.16 -20.26
CA ARG A 225 -19.92 14.01 -20.56
C ARG A 225 -21.26 14.30 -19.91
N THR A 226 -22.22 14.84 -20.66
CA THR A 226 -23.53 15.30 -20.16
C THR A 226 -24.68 14.38 -20.60
N PRO A 227 -25.59 13.98 -19.67
CA PRO A 227 -25.44 14.12 -18.23
C PRO A 227 -24.22 13.33 -17.75
N LEU A 228 -23.50 13.85 -16.74
CA LEU A 228 -22.57 13.00 -16.01
C LEU A 228 -23.46 12.00 -15.27
N PRO A 229 -23.39 10.68 -15.55
CA PRO A 229 -23.99 9.73 -14.63
C PRO A 229 -23.32 9.98 -13.27
N ALA A 230 -24.11 10.19 -12.22
CA ALA A 230 -23.59 10.53 -10.90
C ALA A 230 -22.60 9.45 -10.47
N GLY A 231 -21.30 9.75 -10.54
CA GLY A 231 -20.24 8.72 -10.59
C GLY A 231 -20.32 7.78 -9.39
N PHE A 232 -20.54 8.38 -8.23
CA PHE A 232 -21.62 8.02 -7.32
C PHE A 232 -22.34 9.31 -6.92
N GLU A 233 -23.56 9.26 -6.39
CA GLU A 233 -24.00 10.35 -5.52
C GLU A 233 -23.05 10.42 -4.33
N ASN A 234 -22.69 11.64 -3.90
CA ASN A 234 -21.88 11.78 -2.69
C ASN A 234 -22.73 11.29 -1.50
N PRO A 235 -22.34 10.22 -0.77
CA PRO A 235 -23.14 9.71 0.34
C PRO A 235 -23.29 10.73 1.49
N LEU A 236 -22.43 11.76 1.51
CA LEU A 236 -22.53 12.93 2.40
C LEU A 236 -23.49 14.02 1.87
N ARG A 237 -24.41 13.69 0.95
CA ARG A 237 -25.46 14.59 0.42
C ARG A 237 -26.88 14.00 0.46
N GLN A 238 -27.13 12.99 1.29
CA GLN A 238 -28.49 12.48 1.50
C GLN A 238 -29.39 13.57 2.14
N GLU A 239 -30.57 13.79 1.55
CA GLU A 239 -31.51 14.84 1.99
C GLU A 239 -32.13 14.59 3.37
N GLY A 240 -32.00 13.38 3.92
CA GLY A 240 -32.32 13.05 5.31
C GLY A 240 -31.37 13.66 6.36
N GLY A 241 -30.35 14.40 5.92
CA GLY A 241 -29.41 15.11 6.78
C GLY A 241 -28.11 14.34 6.99
N VAL A 242 -26.99 14.96 6.58
CA VAL A 242 -25.64 14.50 6.92
C VAL A 242 -25.51 14.42 8.44
N ARG A 243 -24.96 13.32 8.97
CA ARG A 243 -24.59 13.25 10.40
C ARG A 243 -23.62 14.40 10.70
N LYS A 244 -24.09 15.39 11.47
CA LYS A 244 -23.34 16.63 11.80
C LYS A 244 -22.06 16.38 12.61
N GLN A 245 -21.90 15.18 13.15
CA GLN A 245 -20.74 14.73 13.91
C GLN A 245 -20.38 13.31 13.45
N ALA A 246 -19.08 13.03 13.37
CA ALA A 246 -18.56 11.68 13.19
C ALA A 246 -18.87 10.81 14.43
N ILE A 247 -19.17 9.53 14.24
CA ILE A 247 -19.38 8.62 15.37
C ILE A 247 -18.01 8.17 15.89
N ARG A 248 -17.82 8.24 17.21
CA ARG A 248 -16.67 7.63 17.87
C ARG A 248 -16.93 6.14 18.05
N PHE A 249 -16.08 5.31 17.46
CA PHE A 249 -16.10 3.87 17.68
C PHE A 249 -15.74 3.51 19.13
N GLU A 250 -16.24 2.38 19.59
CA GLU A 250 -15.78 1.75 20.83
C GLU A 250 -14.28 1.45 20.72
N GLN A 251 -13.49 1.76 21.76
CA GLN A 251 -12.03 1.61 21.73
C GLN A 251 -11.57 0.16 21.95
N LYS A 252 -12.36 -0.80 21.49
CA LYS A 252 -12.23 -2.25 21.70
C LYS A 252 -10.87 -2.83 21.29
N TYR A 253 -10.18 -2.15 20.37
CA TYR A 253 -8.87 -2.54 19.86
C TYR A 253 -7.76 -1.52 20.16
N ALA A 254 -7.88 -0.75 21.25
CA ALA A 254 -6.96 0.34 21.61
C ALA A 254 -5.49 -0.07 21.82
N ALA A 255 -5.19 -1.33 22.12
CA ALA A 255 -3.80 -1.78 22.25
C ALA A 255 -3.06 -1.87 20.90
N VAL A 256 -3.77 -1.71 19.77
CA VAL A 256 -3.20 -1.88 18.42
C VAL A 256 -3.70 -0.85 17.38
N LEU A 257 -4.88 -0.25 17.57
CA LEU A 257 -5.42 0.87 16.76
C LEU A 257 -5.49 2.14 17.61
N ASP A 258 -5.20 3.30 17.01
CA ASP A 258 -5.36 4.61 17.67
C ASP A 258 -6.80 5.13 17.54
N TYR A 259 -7.35 5.62 18.66
CA TYR A 259 -8.69 6.23 18.78
C TYR A 259 -8.62 7.67 19.34
N SER A 260 -7.46 8.32 19.20
CA SER A 260 -7.22 9.73 19.54
C SER A 260 -8.09 10.67 18.69
N ALA A 261 -8.24 10.37 17.40
CA ALA A 261 -9.09 11.06 16.45
C ALA A 261 -10.45 10.34 16.24
N VAL A 262 -11.36 10.95 15.46
CA VAL A 262 -12.72 10.41 15.22
C VAL A 262 -12.95 10.34 13.70
N PRO A 263 -12.97 9.13 13.09
CA PRO A 263 -12.81 8.97 11.65
C PRO A 263 -13.70 9.89 10.78
N PRO A 264 -13.12 10.64 9.83
CA PRO A 264 -13.82 11.68 9.09
C PRO A 264 -14.89 11.13 8.14
N LEU A 265 -14.81 9.84 7.81
CA LEU A 265 -15.78 9.09 7.03
C LEU A 265 -16.30 7.92 7.84
N ASN A 266 -17.54 8.04 8.33
CA ASN A 266 -18.26 6.95 8.99
C ASN A 266 -18.95 6.03 7.97
N THR A 267 -18.21 5.65 6.93
CA THR A 267 -18.68 4.87 5.79
C THR A 267 -18.68 3.37 6.09
N THR A 268 -19.79 2.87 6.63
CA THR A 268 -20.02 1.42 6.71
C THR A 268 -20.14 0.82 5.30
N THR A 269 -19.54 -0.34 5.06
CA THR A 269 -19.58 -0.93 3.72
C THR A 269 -20.87 -1.69 3.43
N LEU A 270 -21.56 -1.22 2.39
CA LEU A 270 -22.69 -1.90 1.77
C LEU A 270 -22.21 -3.06 0.90
N HIS A 271 -22.35 -4.29 1.41
CA HIS A 271 -22.17 -5.49 0.59
C HIS A 271 -23.41 -5.75 -0.26
N VAL A 272 -23.33 -5.46 -1.56
CA VAL A 272 -24.35 -5.91 -2.53
C VAL A 272 -24.22 -7.43 -2.70
N ALA A 273 -24.97 -8.18 -1.89
CA ALA A 273 -25.02 -9.63 -1.95
C ALA A 273 -25.84 -10.11 -3.15
N ILE A 274 -25.22 -10.25 -4.32
CA ILE A 274 -25.85 -10.83 -5.51
C ILE A 274 -26.16 -12.32 -5.23
N PRO A 275 -27.43 -12.78 -5.29
CA PRO A 275 -27.76 -14.18 -5.02
C PRO A 275 -27.18 -15.12 -6.07
N SER A 276 -26.51 -16.18 -5.63
CA SER A 276 -25.87 -17.19 -6.50
C SER A 276 -26.85 -17.84 -7.48
N SER A 277 -28.13 -17.99 -7.09
CA SER A 277 -29.21 -18.49 -7.94
C SER A 277 -29.46 -17.68 -9.22
N ARG A 278 -28.99 -16.42 -9.30
CA ARG A 278 -29.05 -15.61 -10.52
C ARG A 278 -27.78 -15.71 -11.40
N TYR A 279 -26.67 -16.24 -10.88
CA TYR A 279 -25.43 -16.41 -11.65
C TYR A 279 -25.54 -17.57 -12.66
N SER A 280 -26.05 -18.72 -12.23
CA SER A 280 -26.15 -19.94 -13.04
C SER A 280 -26.96 -19.75 -14.34
N ARG A 281 -27.91 -18.80 -14.35
CA ARG A 281 -28.80 -18.51 -15.50
C ARG A 281 -28.20 -17.58 -16.57
N ARG A 282 -26.96 -17.09 -16.39
CA ARG A 282 -26.30 -16.17 -17.36
C ARG A 282 -25.00 -16.71 -17.98
N GLN A 283 -24.44 -17.81 -17.48
CA GLN A 283 -23.28 -18.45 -18.12
C GLN A 283 -23.68 -19.34 -19.31
N SER A 284 -24.91 -19.86 -19.33
CA SER A 284 -25.45 -20.71 -20.41
C SER A 284 -25.76 -19.99 -21.73
N SER A 285 -25.42 -18.70 -21.84
CA SER A 285 -25.70 -17.86 -23.02
C SER A 285 -24.45 -17.14 -23.58
N PHE A 286 -23.25 -17.55 -23.18
CA PHE A 286 -22.01 -17.11 -23.81
C PHE A 286 -21.50 -18.17 -24.80
N ILE A 287 -21.21 -17.74 -26.03
CA ILE A 287 -20.78 -18.58 -27.14
C ILE A 287 -19.35 -19.11 -26.85
N PRO A 288 -19.08 -20.42 -27.04
CA PRO A 288 -17.76 -20.99 -26.76
C PRO A 288 -16.70 -20.51 -27.77
N ALA A 289 -15.59 -19.97 -27.27
CA ALA A 289 -14.40 -19.74 -28.07
C ALA A 289 -13.79 -21.08 -28.51
N ARG A 290 -13.42 -21.21 -29.79
CA ARG A 290 -12.83 -22.44 -30.34
C ARG A 290 -11.42 -22.67 -29.83
N GLN A 291 -11.17 -23.94 -29.50
CA GLN A 291 -9.93 -24.69 -29.55
C GLN A 291 -8.67 -23.95 -30.06
N LEU A 292 -7.60 -24.04 -29.28
CA LEU A 292 -6.30 -24.47 -29.81
C LEU A 292 -5.69 -25.49 -28.85
N THR A 293 -5.36 -26.66 -29.38
CA THR A 293 -4.77 -27.79 -28.62
C THR A 293 -3.26 -27.84 -28.85
N SER A 294 -2.50 -28.15 -27.79
CA SER A 294 -1.29 -28.96 -27.95
C SER A 294 -1.29 -30.08 -26.89
N VAL A 295 -0.61 -31.17 -27.21
CA VAL A 295 -0.59 -32.40 -26.42
C VAL A 295 0.87 -32.77 -26.15
N PHE A 296 1.20 -33.07 -24.91
CA PHE A 296 2.32 -33.95 -24.59
C PHE A 296 1.94 -34.90 -23.46
N HIS A 297 2.52 -36.11 -23.50
CA HIS A 297 2.09 -37.24 -22.68
C HIS A 297 3.07 -37.55 -21.54
N THR A 298 2.57 -38.32 -20.56
CA THR A 298 3.16 -38.50 -19.22
C THR A 298 4.47 -39.28 -19.19
N GLN A 299 5.38 -38.90 -18.28
CA GLN A 299 6.07 -39.88 -17.42
C GLN A 299 6.06 -39.44 -15.95
N ARG A 300 6.08 -40.42 -15.03
CA ARG A 300 6.04 -40.21 -13.58
C ARG A 300 7.42 -40.38 -12.96
N LYS A 301 7.79 -39.53 -12.00
CA LYS A 301 8.60 -39.92 -10.84
C LYS A 301 8.04 -39.31 -9.55
N ALA A 302 8.32 -39.99 -8.44
CA ALA A 302 7.85 -39.67 -7.09
C ALA A 302 8.83 -38.70 -6.38
N SER A 303 8.46 -38.01 -5.28
CA SER A 303 7.12 -37.60 -4.83
C SER A 303 7.23 -36.53 -3.73
N LEU A 304 6.96 -35.27 -4.07
CA LEU A 304 6.54 -34.25 -3.11
C LEU A 304 5.24 -33.67 -3.67
N ARG A 305 4.15 -33.75 -2.91
CA ARG A 305 2.86 -33.17 -3.34
C ARG A 305 2.90 -31.66 -3.03
N PRO A 306 2.87 -30.76 -4.02
CA PRO A 306 2.62 -29.35 -3.74
C PRO A 306 1.21 -29.19 -3.16
N LEU A 307 1.02 -28.17 -2.32
CA LEU A 307 -0.24 -27.94 -1.63
C LEU A 307 -1.34 -27.54 -2.63
N GLN A 308 -2.29 -28.44 -2.90
CA GLN A 308 -3.44 -28.13 -3.77
C GLN A 308 -4.56 -27.48 -2.96
N ILE A 309 -4.53 -26.13 -2.89
CA ILE A 309 -5.65 -25.36 -2.36
C ILE A 309 -6.78 -25.29 -3.40
N HIS A 310 -7.92 -25.92 -3.10
CA HIS A 310 -9.14 -25.72 -3.88
C HIS A 310 -9.86 -24.46 -3.41
N PHE A 311 -10.19 -23.55 -4.34
CA PHE A 311 -10.96 -22.36 -4.01
C PHE A 311 -12.43 -22.71 -3.70
N HIS A 312 -12.83 -22.52 -2.45
CA HIS A 312 -14.22 -22.30 -2.08
C HIS A 312 -14.39 -20.87 -1.58
N ASN A 313 -15.51 -20.22 -1.93
CA ASN A 313 -15.78 -18.83 -1.58
C ASN A 313 -16.69 -18.73 -0.34
N PRO A 314 -16.12 -18.44 0.84
CA PRO A 314 -16.87 -17.74 1.86
C PRO A 314 -16.12 -16.53 2.44
N ARG A 315 -16.39 -15.34 1.90
CA ARG A 315 -16.52 -14.06 2.64
C ARG A 315 -15.33 -13.56 3.52
N ARG A 316 -14.79 -12.39 3.11
CA ARG A 316 -14.42 -11.19 3.93
C ARG A 316 -13.11 -11.16 4.81
N TRP A 317 -12.24 -10.16 4.58
CA TRP A 317 -11.99 -8.85 5.32
C TRP A 317 -11.01 -8.64 6.54
N ASN A 318 -10.07 -7.64 6.65
CA ASN A 318 -9.26 -6.75 5.72
C ASN A 318 -8.15 -5.75 6.40
N LEU A 319 -6.87 -6.07 6.72
CA LEU A 319 -5.75 -5.15 7.20
C LEU A 319 -5.78 -4.40 8.60
N ARG A 320 -4.68 -3.85 9.23
CA ARG A 320 -3.44 -4.34 10.02
C ARG A 320 -3.54 -3.81 11.48
N PRO A 321 -2.59 -4.05 12.45
CA PRO A 321 -1.46 -3.14 12.82
C PRO A 321 -0.12 -3.88 13.20
N ARG A 322 0.55 -3.60 14.34
CA ARG A 322 1.86 -4.18 14.80
C ARG A 322 1.81 -4.88 16.19
N ARG A 323 2.73 -5.84 16.42
CA ARG A 323 2.97 -6.82 17.56
C ARG A 323 3.30 -6.20 18.96
N PRO A 324 3.47 -6.94 20.11
CA PRO A 324 3.31 -8.40 20.46
C PRO A 324 2.59 -8.68 21.85
N ASN A 325 2.53 -9.87 22.53
CA ASN A 325 3.08 -11.24 22.34
C ASN A 325 2.29 -12.41 23.08
N HIS A 326 1.99 -13.56 22.41
CA HIS A 326 1.56 -14.92 22.91
C HIS A 326 0.18 -15.08 23.63
N ASP A 327 -0.65 -16.16 23.54
CA ASP A 327 -0.76 -17.43 22.76
C ASP A 327 -2.25 -17.95 22.80
N GLY A 328 -2.75 -19.08 22.24
CA GLY A 328 -2.12 -20.11 21.39
C GLY A 328 -3.00 -21.06 20.52
N GLY A 329 -4.27 -21.36 20.83
CA GLY A 329 -5.12 -22.39 20.15
C GLY A 329 -5.44 -22.22 18.64
N PRO A 330 -6.17 -23.15 17.98
CA PRO A 330 -6.25 -23.29 16.51
C PRO A 330 -6.77 -22.05 15.76
N ARG A 331 -6.02 -21.61 14.74
CA ARG A 331 -6.01 -20.21 14.29
C ARG A 331 -6.70 -19.99 12.94
N LYS A 332 -7.79 -19.23 12.95
CA LYS A 332 -8.25 -18.48 11.77
C LYS A 332 -7.26 -17.33 11.57
N LEU A 333 -6.27 -17.54 10.71
CA LEU A 333 -5.24 -16.54 10.46
C LEU A 333 -5.83 -15.31 9.77
N LEU A 334 -6.15 -14.30 10.58
CA LEU A 334 -6.58 -13.00 10.10
C LEU A 334 -5.35 -12.18 9.70
N LEU A 335 -4.87 -12.38 8.47
CA LEU A 335 -3.75 -11.60 7.93
C LEU A 335 -4.19 -10.20 7.53
N LEU A 336 -3.61 -9.24 8.22
CA LEU A 336 -3.94 -7.85 8.13
C LEU A 336 -2.66 -7.05 7.77
N PHE A 337 -2.63 -6.27 6.66
CA PHE A 337 -1.46 -5.53 6.11
C PHE A 337 -1.59 -4.02 5.69
N PHE A 338 -2.07 -3.06 6.51
CA PHE A 338 -1.99 -1.59 6.35
C PHE A 338 -0.72 -1.18 5.60
N LEU A 339 -0.94 -0.32 4.61
CA LEU A 339 0.07 0.46 3.93
C LEU A 339 -0.08 1.90 4.44
N PRO A 340 0.52 2.26 5.58
CA PRO A 340 0.38 3.60 6.14
C PRO A 340 0.97 4.63 5.18
N SER A 341 0.16 5.60 4.81
CA SER A 341 0.52 6.74 3.97
C SER A 341 1.65 7.59 4.60
N GLY A 342 2.89 7.32 4.14
CA GLY A 342 4.05 8.19 4.36
C GLY A 342 4.60 8.26 5.80
N GLN A 343 5.32 7.22 6.22
CA GLN A 343 6.18 7.25 7.43
C GLN A 343 7.32 8.27 7.28
N THR A 344 7.11 9.51 7.76
CA THR A 344 8.12 10.58 7.76
C THR A 344 9.23 10.32 8.78
N LEU A 345 10.49 10.40 8.35
CA LEU A 345 11.67 10.40 9.24
C LEU A 345 11.97 11.83 9.71
N HIS A 346 11.69 12.13 10.97
CA HIS A 346 12.10 13.39 11.59
C HIS A 346 13.56 13.32 12.08
N ASN A 347 14.50 13.84 11.27
CA ASN A 347 15.88 14.06 11.69
C ASN A 347 15.97 15.25 12.66
N ARG A 348 15.83 15.02 13.97
CA ARG A 348 16.25 15.98 15.00
C ARG A 348 17.73 15.79 15.34
N LEU A 349 18.60 16.56 14.67
CA LEU A 349 20.00 16.72 15.09
C LEU A 349 20.14 18.00 15.93
N SER A 350 20.35 17.85 17.24
CA SER A 350 20.75 18.94 18.16
C SER A 350 21.24 18.37 19.50
N PRO A 351 22.55 18.08 19.65
CA PRO A 351 23.14 17.90 20.96
C PRO A 351 23.41 19.28 21.60
N GLN A 352 22.75 19.60 22.72
CA GLN A 352 23.24 20.69 23.57
C GLN A 352 24.40 20.16 24.44
N PRO A 353 25.57 20.81 24.45
CA PRO A 353 26.63 20.48 25.40
C PRO A 353 26.23 20.96 26.80
N ALA A 354 26.53 20.15 27.82
CA ALA A 354 26.26 20.49 29.22
C ALA A 354 27.13 21.69 29.67
N ARG A 355 26.52 22.63 30.39
CA ARG A 355 27.26 23.74 31.04
C ARG A 355 27.99 23.22 32.28
N PHE A 356 29.31 23.10 32.20
CA PHE A 356 30.14 22.98 33.39
C PHE A 356 30.27 24.34 34.09
N PHE A 357 30.19 24.34 35.43
CA PHE A 357 30.54 25.48 36.25
C PHE A 357 32.05 25.71 36.24
N GLN A 358 32.48 26.97 36.21
CA GLN A 358 33.82 27.40 36.64
C GLN A 358 33.68 28.46 37.75
N PRO A 359 34.54 28.45 38.78
CA PRO A 359 34.54 29.47 39.84
C PRO A 359 35.20 30.78 39.37
N PRO A 360 34.88 31.93 40.02
CA PRO A 360 35.37 33.24 39.59
C PRO A 360 36.82 33.50 40.03
N HIS A 361 37.68 33.87 39.09
CA HIS A 361 38.94 34.55 39.39
C HIS A 361 38.76 36.07 39.48
N ARG A 362 39.42 36.71 40.45
CA ARG A 362 39.45 38.17 40.62
C ARG A 362 40.44 38.83 39.65
N PRO A 363 40.22 40.10 39.26
CA PRO A 363 41.10 40.82 38.35
C PRO A 363 42.41 41.30 39.00
N LYS A 364 43.38 41.54 38.14
CA LYS A 364 44.42 42.59 38.25
C LYS A 364 44.53 43.27 36.90
#